data_AF-A0A517Z8G6-F1
#
_entry.id   AF-A0A517Z8G6-F1
#
_cell.length_a   1.000
_cell.length_b   1.000
_cell.length_c   1.000
_cell.angle_alpha   90.00
_cell.angle_beta   90.00
_cell.angle_gamma   90.00
#
_symmetry.space_group_name_H-M   'P 1'
#
loop_
_entity.id
_entity.type
_entity.pdbx_description
1 polymer ?
#
loop_
_entity_poly.entity_id
_entity_poly.type
_entity_poly.pdbx_seq_one_letter_code
_entity_poly.pdbx_strand_id
1 'polypeptide(L)'
;MLPALRGYALATVLVLSGATAWGQSGLPDLVSAEAFSTSSLPAATNPLPALTDALADNDSLIDPGRGLILNDQDVVTTAVRGQCPDSDCIWGWRLLPGDVLYSSYLASPIAPRMQSGLLYERDKGWLWELEAGARVGIVRWGSPQGAYPEGWQLDVWGAAVPRLNFEHNMDLDAADFRVGVPLTYRRGPWQAKLEIAHLSSHLGDEFLLRNPGFNRLNYLRDTIAVGGGYFVNPDLRLYSELEVAFNNDGGSEPVHFQFGFDYSPICPWGPAPIYGAPFAAVNVQLREEVDFGGGVNIVAGWQFRSPETGHLFRAGLQYYNGKSYQFSFFDEHEQLFGFAIWYDF
;
A
#
# COMPACT_ATOMS: atom_id res chain seq x y z
N MET A 1 12.01 42.06 -18.71
CA MET A 1 13.25 41.49 -19.26
C MET A 1 14.24 41.32 -18.10
N LEU A 2 14.18 40.18 -17.42
CA LEU A 2 15.19 39.56 -16.53
C LEU A 2 14.58 38.23 -16.04
N PRO A 3 15.34 37.12 -15.97
CA PRO A 3 14.81 35.76 -16.04
C PRO A 3 14.48 35.13 -14.68
N ALA A 4 13.73 34.05 -14.76
CA ALA A 4 13.14 33.25 -13.69
C ALA A 4 14.16 32.61 -12.73
N LEU A 5 13.95 32.81 -11.43
CA LEU A 5 14.42 31.93 -10.36
C LEU A 5 13.42 30.78 -10.24
N ARG A 6 13.77 29.61 -10.79
CA ARG A 6 13.07 28.35 -10.48
C ARG A 6 13.40 27.96 -9.04
N GLY A 7 12.36 27.96 -8.20
CA GLY A 7 12.44 27.54 -6.81
C GLY A 7 12.68 26.04 -6.72
N TYR A 8 13.82 25.67 -6.14
CA TYR A 8 13.98 24.41 -5.43
C TYR A 8 13.44 24.64 -4.01
N ALA A 9 12.33 24.00 -3.65
CA ALA A 9 11.88 23.96 -2.27
C ALA A 9 11.18 22.63 -1.96
N LEU A 10 11.84 21.88 -1.07
CA LEU A 10 11.34 20.85 -0.16
C LEU A 10 10.70 19.57 -0.75
N ALA A 11 11.56 18.59 -0.97
CA ALA A 11 11.31 17.21 -0.56
C ALA A 11 12.64 16.55 -0.17
N THR A 12 13.30 17.07 0.88
CA THR A 12 14.39 16.33 1.54
C THR A 12 13.76 15.31 2.48
N VAL A 13 13.15 14.28 1.91
CA VAL A 13 13.09 12.95 2.53
C VAL A 13 14.21 12.16 1.86
N LEU A 14 15.08 11.59 2.67
CA LEU A 14 16.31 10.93 2.27
C LEU A 14 16.01 9.71 1.37
N VAL A 15 15.84 9.93 0.06
CA VAL A 15 15.91 8.88 -0.97
C VAL A 15 17.24 9.08 -1.67
N LEU A 16 18.31 8.62 -1.01
CA LEU A 16 19.64 8.49 -1.58
C LEU A 16 20.19 7.12 -1.20
N SER A 17 19.91 6.13 -2.04
CA SER A 17 20.91 5.19 -2.57
C SER A 17 20.21 4.22 -3.51
N GLY A 18 20.67 4.13 -4.76
CA GLY A 18 20.19 3.10 -5.66
C GLY A 18 20.31 3.32 -7.17
N ALA A 19 20.93 4.39 -7.68
CA ALA A 19 21.29 4.45 -9.11
C ALA A 19 22.33 5.54 -9.42
N THR A 20 23.62 5.24 -9.26
CA THR A 20 24.67 5.78 -10.14
C THR A 20 25.96 4.96 -10.04
N ALA A 21 26.55 4.74 -11.20
CA ALA A 21 27.69 3.90 -11.48
C ALA A 21 29.03 4.47 -10.99
N TRP A 22 29.95 3.54 -10.69
CA TRP A 22 31.41 3.56 -10.87
C TRP A 22 32.13 4.90 -11.11
N GLY A 23 33.05 5.24 -10.19
CA GLY A 23 34.08 6.27 -10.39
C GLY A 23 34.85 6.59 -9.10
N GLN A 24 36.16 6.38 -9.11
CA GLN A 24 37.09 6.42 -7.98
C GLN A 24 37.17 7.78 -7.24
N SER A 25 37.39 7.77 -5.91
CA SER A 25 38.60 8.28 -5.23
C SER A 25 38.39 8.61 -3.73
N GLY A 26 39.31 8.13 -2.88
CA GLY A 26 39.80 8.77 -1.65
C GLY A 26 38.91 8.82 -0.39
N LEU A 27 39.13 7.91 0.56
CA LEU A 27 38.78 8.05 1.99
C LEU A 27 39.93 8.76 2.74
N PRO A 28 39.65 9.46 3.86
CA PRO A 28 39.90 8.80 5.15
C PRO A 28 38.87 9.07 6.28
N ASP A 29 38.71 8.02 7.09
CA ASP A 29 38.50 7.90 8.53
C ASP A 29 37.77 8.98 9.34
N LEU A 30 36.67 8.57 9.98
CA LEU A 30 36.30 9.02 11.34
C LEU A 30 35.78 7.85 12.20
N VAL A 31 36.63 7.44 13.14
CA VAL A 31 36.36 6.80 14.45
C VAL A 31 35.76 7.90 15.37
N SER A 32 34.90 7.75 16.39
CA SER A 32 34.60 6.70 17.38
C SER A 32 33.26 7.02 18.06
N ALA A 33 32.60 5.99 18.57
CA ALA A 33 31.56 6.05 19.59
C ALA A 33 32.17 6.09 21.00
N GLU A 34 31.62 6.96 21.86
CA GLU A 34 31.66 7.01 23.34
C GLU A 34 31.18 8.44 23.68
N ALA A 35 30.36 8.77 24.68
CA ALA A 35 29.77 8.10 25.81
C ALA A 35 28.63 9.01 26.31
N PHE A 36 27.60 8.48 26.97
CA PHE A 36 26.90 9.26 28.00
C PHE A 36 26.41 8.33 29.11
N SER A 37 26.98 8.55 30.29
CA SER A 37 26.76 7.82 31.52
C SER A 37 25.45 8.21 32.21
N THR A 38 24.96 7.24 32.96
CA THR A 38 23.94 7.32 34.01
C THR A 38 24.06 8.54 34.93
N SER A 39 22.94 9.22 35.16
CA SER A 39 22.72 9.98 36.38
C SER A 39 21.27 9.81 36.88
N SER A 40 21.19 9.56 38.18
CA SER A 40 20.06 9.27 39.05
C SER A 40 19.05 10.41 39.23
N LEU A 41 17.82 10.08 39.67
CA LEU A 41 16.98 10.76 40.70
C LEU A 41 15.52 10.17 40.68
N PRO A 42 14.64 10.40 41.69
CA PRO A 42 14.60 9.82 43.04
C PRO A 42 13.33 8.93 43.29
N ALA A 43 13.30 8.22 44.42
CA ALA A 43 12.17 7.40 44.86
C ALA A 43 10.99 8.23 45.40
N ALA A 44 9.77 8.00 44.90
CA ALA A 44 8.54 8.54 45.45
C ALA A 44 7.81 7.48 46.28
N THR A 45 7.52 7.85 47.53
CA THR A 45 6.80 7.09 48.54
C THR A 45 5.37 7.62 48.63
N ASN A 46 4.37 6.75 48.46
CA ASN A 46 3.04 6.79 49.10
C ASN A 46 2.25 5.52 48.74
N PRO A 47 1.52 4.88 49.68
CA PRO A 47 0.81 3.62 49.43
C PRO A 47 -0.56 3.85 48.77
N LEU A 48 -0.90 3.02 47.77
CA LEU A 48 -2.23 2.93 47.17
C LEU A 48 -3.23 2.26 48.14
N PRO A 49 -4.50 2.70 48.19
CA PRO A 49 -5.54 1.98 48.93
C PRO A 49 -5.88 0.65 48.23
N ALA A 50 -6.22 -0.35 49.04
CA ALA A 50 -6.48 -1.73 48.64
C ALA A 50 -7.60 -1.86 47.59
N LEU A 51 -7.27 -2.55 46.50
CA LEU A 51 -8.20 -2.94 45.44
C LEU A 51 -8.86 -4.28 45.81
N THR A 52 -9.82 -4.28 46.74
CA THR A 52 -10.54 -5.51 47.13
C THR A 52 -12.07 -5.43 47.18
N ASP A 53 -12.70 -4.31 46.82
CA ASP A 53 -14.16 -4.18 46.95
C ASP A 53 -14.94 -4.13 45.61
N ALA A 54 -14.37 -4.66 44.51
CA ALA A 54 -15.07 -4.71 43.20
C ALA A 54 -15.23 -6.12 42.60
N LEU A 55 -15.09 -7.18 43.41
CA LEU A 55 -15.34 -8.56 42.98
C LEU A 55 -16.56 -9.15 43.70
N ALA A 56 -17.69 -8.45 43.58
CA ALA A 56 -18.99 -8.95 43.99
C ALA A 56 -20.04 -8.63 42.93
N ASP A 57 -19.77 -9.01 41.67
CA ASP A 57 -20.85 -9.24 40.70
C ASP A 57 -20.56 -10.56 39.96
N ASN A 58 -21.48 -11.48 40.19
CA ASN A 58 -21.37 -12.90 39.90
C ASN A 58 -22.18 -13.22 38.64
N ASP A 59 -21.65 -12.90 37.45
CA ASP A 59 -22.29 -13.31 36.18
C ASP A 59 -21.37 -13.43 34.95
N SER A 60 -20.07 -13.72 35.12
CA SER A 60 -19.23 -14.14 34.00
C SER A 60 -18.24 -15.24 34.39
N LEU A 61 -18.69 -16.49 34.25
CA LEU A 61 -17.80 -17.64 34.23
C LEU A 61 -17.00 -17.62 32.92
N ILE A 62 -15.81 -17.01 32.96
CA ILE A 62 -14.79 -17.19 31.93
C ILE A 62 -14.12 -18.54 32.19
N ASP A 63 -14.44 -19.55 31.39
CA ASP A 63 -13.72 -20.82 31.33
C ASP A 63 -12.46 -20.62 30.45
N PRO A 64 -11.24 -20.63 31.03
CA PRO A 64 -10.00 -20.40 30.28
C PRO A 64 -9.62 -21.57 29.34
N GLY A 65 -10.42 -22.65 29.27
CA GLY A 65 -10.15 -23.85 28.47
C GLY A 65 -10.89 -23.94 27.12
N ARG A 66 -11.77 -22.99 26.77
CA ARG A 66 -12.52 -23.02 25.51
C ARG A 66 -12.22 -21.79 24.65
N GLY A 67 -11.49 -22.02 23.55
CA GLY A 67 -11.29 -21.01 22.51
C GLY A 67 -12.64 -20.42 22.06
N LEU A 68 -12.68 -19.09 21.97
CA LEU A 68 -13.83 -18.34 21.47
C LEU A 68 -14.28 -18.90 20.11
N ILE A 69 -15.44 -19.54 20.09
CA ILE A 69 -16.16 -19.82 18.85
C ILE A 69 -16.78 -18.50 18.41
N LEU A 70 -16.07 -17.76 17.55
CA LEU A 70 -16.60 -16.56 16.91
C LEU A 70 -17.46 -16.98 15.72
N ASN A 71 -18.73 -17.22 15.97
CA ASN A 71 -19.72 -17.41 14.92
C ASN A 71 -20.92 -16.52 15.23
N ASP A 72 -20.72 -15.20 15.16
CA ASP A 72 -21.80 -14.27 15.43
C ASP A 72 -21.76 -13.06 14.47
N GLN A 73 -22.80 -12.94 13.65
CA GLN A 73 -22.97 -11.84 12.70
C GLN A 73 -23.15 -10.48 13.41
N ASP A 74 -23.46 -10.50 14.70
CA ASP A 74 -23.53 -9.31 15.55
C ASP A 74 -22.15 -8.70 15.86
N VAL A 75 -21.07 -9.50 15.85
CA VAL A 75 -19.70 -8.97 15.96
C VAL A 75 -19.31 -8.23 14.68
N VAL A 76 -19.75 -8.73 13.51
CA VAL A 76 -19.46 -8.15 12.19
C VAL A 76 -20.14 -6.79 12.03
N THR A 77 -21.40 -6.65 12.47
CA THR A 77 -22.11 -5.36 12.45
C THR A 77 -21.57 -4.37 13.49
N THR A 78 -21.13 -4.84 14.65
CA THR A 78 -20.44 -4.03 15.66
C THR A 78 -19.02 -3.65 15.23
N ALA A 79 -18.39 -4.39 14.33
CA ALA A 79 -17.09 -4.04 13.76
C ALA A 79 -17.18 -2.90 12.70
N VAL A 80 -18.30 -2.79 11.97
CA VAL A 80 -18.58 -1.62 11.08
C VAL A 80 -18.88 -0.37 11.87
N ARG A 81 -19.62 -0.50 12.98
CA ARG A 81 -19.81 0.57 13.96
C ARG A 81 -18.55 0.63 14.80
N GLY A 82 -17.50 1.21 14.22
CA GLY A 82 -16.13 1.27 14.73
C GLY A 82 -16.02 1.00 16.23
N GLN A 83 -15.14 0.07 16.61
CA GLN A 83 -14.82 -0.22 18.01
C GLN A 83 -14.21 1.01 18.70
N CYS A 84 -15.09 1.95 19.04
CA CYS A 84 -14.97 2.95 20.05
C CYS A 84 -16.40 3.07 20.62
N PRO A 85 -16.80 2.18 21.55
CA PRO A 85 -17.94 2.47 22.40
C PRO A 85 -17.68 3.85 23.04
N ASP A 86 -18.68 4.72 22.99
CA ASP A 86 -18.63 6.10 23.48
C ASP A 86 -18.28 6.16 24.98
N SER A 87 -16.99 6.06 25.34
CA SER A 87 -16.39 6.67 26.55
C SER A 87 -14.87 6.47 26.70
N ASP A 88 -14.25 5.40 26.19
CA ASP A 88 -12.86 5.03 26.58
C ASP A 88 -11.85 4.84 25.43
N CYS A 89 -12.18 5.28 24.21
CA CYS A 89 -11.23 5.22 23.08
C CYS A 89 -10.19 6.35 23.20
N ILE A 90 -9.13 6.13 23.98
CA ILE A 90 -8.06 7.12 24.13
C ILE A 90 -7.23 7.13 22.84
N TRP A 91 -7.52 8.11 21.98
CA TRP A 91 -6.61 8.46 20.89
C TRP A 91 -5.28 8.93 21.49
N GLY A 92 -4.20 8.38 20.98
CA GLY A 92 -2.86 8.68 21.47
C GLY A 92 -1.84 8.63 20.35
N TRP A 93 -0.69 9.22 20.62
CA TRP A 93 0.47 9.15 19.73
C TRP A 93 1.04 7.73 19.75
N ARG A 94 1.30 7.19 18.56
CA ARG A 94 2.05 5.95 18.36
C ARG A 94 3.09 6.17 17.29
N LEU A 95 4.32 5.79 17.61
CA LEU A 95 5.40 5.73 16.64
C LEU A 95 5.41 4.35 16.00
N LEU A 96 5.66 4.31 14.70
CA LEU A 96 5.82 3.08 13.92
C LEU A 96 4.66 2.07 14.12
N PRO A 97 3.40 2.46 13.84
CA PRO A 97 2.30 1.50 13.92
C PRO A 97 2.54 0.32 12.97
N GLY A 98 2.26 -0.90 13.45
CA GLY A 98 2.45 -2.14 12.67
C GLY A 98 1.34 -2.44 11.66
N ASP A 99 0.32 -1.61 11.60
CA ASP A 99 -0.85 -1.67 10.71
C ASP A 99 -1.07 -0.31 10.01
N VAL A 100 -1.89 -0.28 8.95
CA VAL A 100 -2.21 0.95 8.19
C VAL A 100 -3.67 1.36 8.33
N LEU A 101 -3.93 2.68 8.36
CA LEU A 101 -5.30 3.20 8.37
C LEU A 101 -5.99 3.12 7.00
N TYR A 102 -5.21 3.09 5.92
CA TYR A 102 -5.69 3.11 4.54
C TYR A 102 -4.97 2.03 3.74
N SER A 103 -5.59 0.86 3.57
CA SER A 103 -5.00 -0.22 2.78
C SER A 103 -4.95 0.14 1.28
N SER A 104 -3.93 -0.37 0.58
CA SER A 104 -3.82 -0.33 -0.88
C SER A 104 -5.06 -0.92 -1.55
N TYR A 105 -5.43 -0.42 -2.73
CA TYR A 105 -6.54 -0.96 -3.52
C TYR A 105 -6.18 -2.33 -4.08
N LEU A 106 -6.96 -3.38 -3.81
CA LEU A 106 -6.53 -4.77 -4.06
C LEU A 106 -6.33 -5.06 -5.55
N ALA A 107 -7.15 -4.44 -6.39
CA ALA A 107 -7.07 -4.58 -7.83
C ALA A 107 -6.24 -3.49 -8.53
N SER A 108 -5.69 -2.50 -7.82
CA SER A 108 -4.87 -1.49 -8.52
C SER A 108 -3.53 -2.11 -8.92
N PRO A 109 -3.15 -2.11 -10.22
CA PRO A 109 -1.88 -2.65 -10.70
C PRO A 109 -0.67 -1.79 -10.32
N ILE A 110 -0.91 -0.57 -9.83
CA ILE A 110 0.15 0.36 -9.43
C ILE A 110 0.31 0.44 -7.91
N ALA A 111 -0.62 -0.11 -7.13
CA ALA A 111 -0.61 0.02 -5.67
C ALA A 111 0.61 -0.67 -5.04
N PRO A 112 1.29 -0.07 -4.05
CA PRO A 112 2.47 -0.65 -3.43
C PRO A 112 2.15 -1.91 -2.63
N ARG A 113 2.79 -3.03 -2.99
CA ARG A 113 2.70 -4.37 -2.39
C ARG A 113 3.88 -5.25 -2.83
N MET A 114 3.91 -6.52 -2.40
CA MET A 114 4.70 -7.54 -3.12
C MET A 114 3.79 -8.34 -4.04
N GLN A 115 4.27 -8.65 -5.24
CA GLN A 115 3.52 -9.44 -6.23
C GLN A 115 4.45 -10.32 -7.06
N SER A 116 3.93 -11.48 -7.46
CA SER A 116 4.45 -12.24 -8.60
C SER A 116 3.29 -12.78 -9.41
N GLY A 117 3.18 -12.33 -10.66
CA GLY A 117 2.12 -12.69 -11.59
C GLY A 117 2.67 -13.24 -12.89
N LEU A 118 2.18 -14.41 -13.30
CA LEU A 118 2.46 -14.98 -14.62
C LEU A 118 1.21 -14.75 -15.48
N LEU A 119 1.28 -13.76 -16.36
CA LEU A 119 0.15 -13.28 -17.15
C LEU A 119 0.43 -13.52 -18.64
N TYR A 120 -0.55 -14.05 -19.35
CA TYR A 120 -0.51 -14.16 -20.80
C TYR A 120 -1.07 -12.89 -21.43
N GLU A 121 -0.27 -12.26 -22.28
CA GLU A 121 -0.64 -11.13 -23.12
C GLU A 121 -0.87 -11.65 -24.55
N ARG A 122 -1.92 -11.15 -25.22
CA ARG A 122 -2.38 -11.68 -26.51
C ARG A 122 -1.31 -11.64 -27.61
N ASP A 123 -0.54 -10.56 -27.67
CA ASP A 123 0.43 -10.27 -28.72
C ASP A 123 1.89 -10.49 -28.26
N LYS A 124 2.16 -10.41 -26.95
CA LYS A 124 3.51 -10.57 -26.36
C LYS A 124 3.77 -11.94 -25.72
N GLY A 125 2.77 -12.80 -25.56
CA GLY A 125 2.92 -14.11 -24.95
C GLY A 125 3.00 -14.05 -23.42
N TRP A 126 3.78 -14.94 -22.79
CA TRP A 126 3.87 -14.98 -21.32
C TRP A 126 4.76 -13.86 -20.77
N LEU A 127 4.19 -13.08 -19.85
CA LEU A 127 4.87 -12.01 -19.11
C LEU A 127 4.94 -12.36 -17.63
N TRP A 128 6.06 -12.04 -17.01
CA TRP A 128 6.23 -12.09 -15.57
C TRP A 128 6.12 -10.69 -14.99
N GLU A 129 5.03 -10.42 -14.29
CA GLU A 129 4.79 -9.16 -13.59
C GLU A 129 5.20 -9.31 -12.14
N LEU A 130 6.26 -8.60 -11.78
CA LEU A 130 6.80 -8.60 -10.43
C LEU A 130 6.52 -7.26 -9.77
N GLU A 131 6.35 -7.31 -8.45
CA GLU A 131 6.33 -6.10 -7.65
C GLU A 131 7.11 -6.34 -6.36
N ALA A 132 8.06 -5.46 -6.10
CA ALA A 132 8.82 -5.40 -4.87
C ALA A 132 8.53 -4.06 -4.18
N GLY A 133 7.46 -4.03 -3.39
CA GLY A 133 7.04 -2.87 -2.63
C GLY A 133 7.00 -3.08 -1.13
N ALA A 134 6.91 -1.97 -0.41
CA ALA A 134 6.75 -1.90 1.03
C ALA A 134 5.97 -0.64 1.41
N ARG A 135 5.19 -0.73 2.48
CA ARG A 135 4.57 0.43 3.14
C ARG A 135 4.77 0.33 4.64
N VAL A 136 5.17 1.43 5.25
CA VAL A 136 5.42 1.51 6.69
C VAL A 136 4.74 2.75 7.28
N GLY A 137 4.07 2.56 8.41
CA GLY A 137 3.56 3.69 9.19
C GLY A 137 4.68 4.37 9.97
N ILE A 138 4.70 5.70 9.96
CA ILE A 138 5.68 6.50 10.68
C ILE A 138 5.13 6.94 12.03
N VAL A 139 3.93 7.53 12.02
CA VAL A 139 3.27 8.03 13.22
C VAL A 139 1.76 7.98 13.07
N ARG A 140 1.06 7.59 14.14
CA ARG A 140 -0.40 7.63 14.26
C ARG A 140 -0.82 8.46 15.47
N TRP A 141 -1.84 9.29 15.30
CA TRP A 141 -2.66 9.81 16.39
C TRP A 141 -4.04 9.16 16.29
N GLY A 142 -4.32 8.16 17.13
CA GLY A 142 -5.51 7.33 16.91
C GLY A 142 -5.71 6.16 17.87
N SER A 143 -6.62 5.25 17.52
CA SER A 143 -6.95 4.04 18.29
C SER A 143 -5.89 2.94 18.14
N PRO A 144 -5.72 2.03 19.13
CA PRO A 144 -4.68 0.98 19.13
C PRO A 144 -4.68 0.11 17.88
N GLN A 145 -3.62 -0.71 17.72
CA GLN A 145 -3.61 -1.71 16.65
C GLN A 145 -4.83 -2.64 16.79
N GLY A 146 -5.41 -3.02 15.66
CA GLY A 146 -6.58 -3.89 15.63
C GLY A 146 -7.13 -4.02 14.21
N ALA A 147 -8.28 -4.68 14.04
CA ALA A 147 -8.90 -4.82 12.72
C ALA A 147 -9.43 -3.49 12.14
N TYR A 148 -9.70 -2.51 13.02
CA TYR A 148 -10.29 -1.22 12.67
C TYR A 148 -9.60 -0.08 13.39
N PRO A 149 -8.32 0.18 13.07
CA PRO A 149 -7.64 1.34 13.61
C PRO A 149 -8.30 2.61 13.04
N GLU A 150 -8.40 3.63 13.88
CA GLU A 150 -8.99 4.93 13.56
C GLU A 150 -8.00 6.04 13.91
N GLY A 151 -8.19 7.21 13.33
CA GLY A 151 -7.41 8.41 13.61
C GLY A 151 -6.68 8.93 12.39
N TRP A 152 -5.55 9.58 12.62
CA TRP A 152 -4.66 10.14 11.60
C TRP A 152 -3.35 9.37 11.57
N GLN A 153 -2.83 9.09 10.38
CA GLN A 153 -1.57 8.38 10.22
C GLN A 153 -0.77 8.89 9.02
N LEU A 154 0.53 9.09 9.24
CA LEU A 154 1.50 9.39 8.20
C LEU A 154 2.30 8.12 7.88
N ASP A 155 2.39 7.76 6.61
CA ASP A 155 3.15 6.61 6.13
C ASP A 155 4.24 7.02 5.13
N VAL A 156 5.11 6.06 4.81
CA VAL A 156 5.97 6.10 3.63
C VAL A 156 5.84 4.75 2.92
N TRP A 157 5.84 4.76 1.60
CA TRP A 157 5.90 3.55 0.80
C TRP A 157 6.81 3.71 -0.41
N GLY A 158 7.29 2.58 -0.92
CA GLY A 158 8.05 2.49 -2.16
C GLY A 158 7.79 1.16 -2.85
N ALA A 159 7.86 1.14 -4.18
CA ALA A 159 7.69 -0.05 -4.99
C ALA A 159 8.52 0.02 -6.29
N ALA A 160 9.05 -1.13 -6.70
CA ALA A 160 9.58 -1.35 -8.03
C ALA A 160 8.73 -2.43 -8.72
N VAL A 161 8.32 -2.19 -9.97
CA VAL A 161 7.38 -3.04 -10.72
C VAL A 161 8.02 -3.54 -12.03
N PRO A 162 8.99 -4.47 -11.98
CA PRO A 162 9.61 -4.97 -13.19
C PRO A 162 8.70 -5.95 -13.94
N ARG A 163 8.71 -5.85 -15.28
CA ARG A 163 8.10 -6.80 -16.20
C ARG A 163 9.19 -7.57 -16.95
N LEU A 164 9.17 -8.90 -16.82
CA LEU A 164 10.06 -9.79 -17.58
C LEU A 164 9.28 -10.51 -18.68
N ASN A 165 9.95 -10.81 -19.79
CA ASN A 165 9.33 -11.43 -20.97
C ASN A 165 9.80 -12.88 -21.16
N PHE A 166 8.92 -13.86 -20.94
CA PHE A 166 9.28 -15.28 -21.07
C PHE A 166 9.56 -15.72 -22.50
N GLU A 167 8.95 -15.06 -23.49
CA GLU A 167 9.21 -15.34 -24.91
C GLU A 167 10.61 -14.89 -25.35
N HIS A 168 11.26 -14.07 -24.53
CA HIS A 168 12.57 -13.50 -24.78
C HIS A 168 13.53 -13.75 -23.62
N ASN A 169 13.72 -15.02 -23.22
CA ASN A 169 14.69 -15.43 -22.20
C ASN A 169 14.57 -14.72 -20.83
N MET A 170 13.37 -14.25 -20.47
CA MET A 170 13.12 -13.42 -19.28
C MET A 170 13.86 -12.08 -19.31
N ASP A 171 14.06 -11.51 -20.50
CA ASP A 171 14.55 -10.14 -20.67
C ASP A 171 13.65 -9.15 -19.91
N LEU A 172 14.24 -8.11 -19.33
CA LEU A 172 13.51 -7.02 -18.70
C LEU A 172 12.92 -6.10 -19.77
N ASP A 173 11.59 -6.03 -19.85
CA ASP A 173 10.90 -5.13 -20.77
C ASP A 173 10.88 -3.69 -20.22
N ALA A 174 10.39 -3.53 -18.99
CA ALA A 174 10.38 -2.25 -18.28
C ALA A 174 10.34 -2.44 -16.77
N ALA A 175 10.63 -1.37 -16.03
CA ALA A 175 10.43 -1.28 -14.60
C ALA A 175 9.92 0.12 -14.21
N ASP A 176 8.78 0.14 -13.53
CA ASP A 176 8.26 1.34 -12.87
C ASP A 176 8.83 1.45 -11.45
N PHE A 177 9.24 2.65 -11.04
CA PHE A 177 9.66 2.96 -9.69
C PHE A 177 8.71 3.99 -9.10
N ARG A 178 8.20 3.69 -7.92
CA ARG A 178 7.22 4.52 -7.24
C ARG A 178 7.59 4.72 -5.78
N VAL A 179 7.40 5.94 -5.29
CA VAL A 179 7.52 6.27 -3.85
C VAL A 179 6.46 7.28 -3.47
N GLY A 180 5.96 7.20 -2.24
CA GLY A 180 4.93 8.12 -1.78
C GLY A 180 4.89 8.30 -0.27
N VAL A 181 4.29 9.42 0.13
CA VAL A 181 4.12 9.84 1.52
C VAL A 181 2.65 10.20 1.73
N PRO A 182 1.80 9.22 2.10
CA PRO A 182 0.39 9.48 2.34
C PRO A 182 0.13 9.90 3.79
N LEU A 183 -0.63 10.97 3.95
CA LEU A 183 -1.38 11.29 5.16
C LEU A 183 -2.78 10.68 5.03
N THR A 184 -3.12 9.82 5.98
CA THR A 184 -4.35 9.04 5.95
C THR A 184 -5.20 9.31 7.17
N TYR A 185 -6.51 9.18 6.99
CA TYR A 185 -7.49 9.30 8.04
C TYR A 185 -8.52 8.19 7.93
N ARG A 186 -8.93 7.64 9.08
CA ARG A 186 -10.02 6.66 9.15
C ARG A 186 -10.90 6.92 10.37
N ARG A 187 -12.21 6.86 10.17
CA ARG A 187 -13.21 6.88 11.26
C ARG A 187 -14.50 6.20 10.80
N GLY A 188 -14.93 5.20 11.56
CA GLY A 188 -16.04 4.33 11.20
C GLY A 188 -15.85 3.75 9.79
N PRO A 189 -16.87 3.84 8.91
CA PRO A 189 -16.79 3.29 7.56
C PRO A 189 -15.98 4.15 6.59
N TRP A 190 -15.52 5.34 6.98
CA TRP A 190 -14.87 6.29 6.08
C TRP A 190 -13.34 6.24 6.18
N GLN A 191 -12.70 6.30 5.01
CA GLN A 191 -11.25 6.45 4.83
C GLN A 191 -10.97 7.64 3.90
N ALA A 192 -9.90 8.37 4.19
CA ALA A 192 -9.39 9.44 3.34
C ALA A 192 -7.86 9.38 3.24
N LYS A 193 -7.33 9.84 2.12
CA LYS A 193 -5.90 9.91 1.83
C LYS A 193 -5.58 11.23 1.13
N LEU A 194 -4.54 11.90 1.58
CA LEU A 194 -3.83 12.95 0.86
C LEU A 194 -2.37 12.52 0.71
N GLU A 195 -1.82 12.57 -0.48
CA GLU A 195 -0.53 11.96 -0.75
C GLU A 195 0.30 12.79 -1.72
N ILE A 196 1.61 12.82 -1.50
CA ILE A 196 2.60 13.23 -2.49
C ILE A 196 3.31 11.96 -2.95
N ALA A 197 3.37 11.73 -4.26
CA ALA A 197 4.00 10.55 -4.83
C ALA A 197 4.85 10.91 -6.05
N HIS A 198 5.88 10.10 -6.29
CA HIS A 198 6.75 10.14 -7.45
C HIS A 198 6.62 8.81 -8.19
N LEU A 199 6.54 8.86 -9.51
CA LEU A 199 6.62 7.73 -10.42
C LEU A 199 7.65 8.06 -11.51
N SER A 200 8.58 7.14 -11.75
CA SER A 200 9.41 7.13 -12.95
C SER A 200 9.35 5.74 -13.59
N SER A 201 9.41 5.69 -14.93
CA SER A 201 9.44 4.43 -15.67
C SER A 201 10.66 4.34 -16.56
N HIS A 202 11.25 3.15 -16.62
CA HIS A 202 12.44 2.88 -17.40
C HIS A 202 12.30 1.58 -18.19
N LEU A 203 12.66 1.64 -19.47
CA LEU A 203 12.83 0.45 -20.31
C LEU A 203 14.06 -0.35 -19.84
N GLY A 204 13.98 -1.67 -19.92
CA GLY A 204 15.15 -2.53 -19.76
C GLY A 204 16.12 -2.34 -20.93
N ASP A 205 17.41 -2.55 -20.67
CA ASP A 205 18.42 -2.50 -21.74
C ASP A 205 18.31 -3.71 -22.66
N GLU A 206 17.92 -4.88 -22.15
CA GLU A 206 17.65 -6.05 -23.00
C GLU A 206 16.50 -5.79 -23.99
N PHE A 207 15.44 -5.11 -23.56
CA PHE A 207 14.37 -4.67 -24.44
C PHE A 207 14.86 -3.74 -25.56
N LEU A 208 15.71 -2.75 -25.23
CA LEU A 208 16.25 -1.82 -26.21
C LEU A 208 17.20 -2.51 -27.21
N LEU A 209 17.95 -3.51 -26.77
CA LEU A 209 18.79 -4.33 -27.65
C LEU A 209 17.95 -5.18 -28.61
N ARG A 210 16.83 -5.75 -28.15
CA ARG A 210 15.88 -6.49 -29.00
C ARG A 210 15.08 -5.59 -29.94
N ASN A 211 14.89 -4.33 -29.59
CA ASN A 211 14.08 -3.38 -30.37
C ASN A 211 14.90 -2.16 -30.81
N PRO A 212 15.88 -2.33 -31.73
CA PRO A 212 16.67 -1.21 -32.22
C PRO A 212 15.81 -0.10 -32.82
N GLY A 213 16.01 1.13 -32.36
CA GLY A 213 15.26 2.29 -32.82
C GLY A 213 13.97 2.58 -32.04
N PHE A 214 13.65 1.79 -31.02
CA PHE A 214 12.56 2.13 -30.09
C PHE A 214 12.83 3.49 -29.42
N ASN A 215 11.83 4.37 -29.43
CA ASN A 215 11.97 5.70 -28.85
C ASN A 215 11.84 5.61 -27.32
N ARG A 216 12.97 5.65 -26.61
CA ARG A 216 12.98 5.65 -25.14
C ARG A 216 12.33 6.93 -24.61
N LEU A 217 11.22 6.77 -23.91
CA LEU A 217 10.55 7.84 -23.18
C LEU A 217 11.16 8.00 -21.79
N ASN A 218 11.19 9.24 -21.30
CA ASN A 218 11.52 9.56 -19.92
C ASN A 218 10.22 9.78 -19.12
N TYR A 219 9.38 8.75 -19.04
CA TYR A 219 8.08 8.87 -18.39
C TYR A 219 8.29 9.12 -16.89
N LEU A 220 7.75 10.23 -16.41
CA LEU A 220 7.85 10.67 -15.03
C LEU A 220 6.63 11.48 -14.64
N ARG A 221 6.20 11.35 -13.38
CA ARG A 221 5.22 12.24 -12.75
C ARG A 221 5.45 12.37 -11.24
N ASP A 222 5.39 13.60 -10.76
CA ASP A 222 5.24 13.95 -9.35
C ASP A 222 3.81 14.44 -9.12
N THR A 223 3.09 13.77 -8.24
CA THR A 223 1.64 13.93 -8.08
C THR A 223 1.26 14.33 -6.67
N ILE A 224 0.21 15.13 -6.55
CA ILE A 224 -0.63 15.19 -5.35
C ILE A 224 -1.86 14.32 -5.61
N ALA A 225 -2.13 13.37 -4.72
CA ALA A 225 -3.28 12.48 -4.81
C ALA A 225 -4.25 12.68 -3.65
N VAL A 226 -5.54 12.68 -3.95
CA VAL A 226 -6.64 12.72 -2.97
C VAL A 226 -7.51 11.49 -3.18
N GLY A 227 -7.54 10.62 -2.17
CA GLY A 227 -8.27 9.35 -2.20
C GLY A 227 -9.35 9.29 -1.11
N GLY A 228 -10.42 8.57 -1.40
CA GLY A 228 -11.54 8.33 -0.49
C GLY A 228 -12.00 6.88 -0.55
N GLY A 229 -12.35 6.32 0.60
CA GLY A 229 -12.88 4.97 0.74
C GLY A 229 -14.09 4.93 1.65
N TYR A 230 -15.06 4.08 1.31
CA TYR A 230 -16.25 3.83 2.09
C TYR A 230 -16.52 2.33 2.23
N PHE A 231 -16.56 1.85 3.47
CA PHE A 231 -16.94 0.48 3.79
C PHE A 231 -18.47 0.38 3.86
N VAL A 232 -19.07 -0.26 2.85
CA VAL A 232 -20.51 -0.58 2.84
C VAL A 232 -20.83 -1.57 3.95
N ASN A 233 -19.91 -2.50 4.19
CA ASN A 233 -19.87 -3.43 5.31
C ASN A 233 -18.37 -3.77 5.56
N PRO A 234 -18.02 -4.62 6.55
CA PRO A 234 -16.63 -4.97 6.87
C PRO A 234 -15.82 -5.49 5.69
N ASP A 235 -16.49 -6.19 4.81
CA ASP A 235 -15.87 -7.00 3.77
C ASP A 235 -15.84 -6.27 2.42
N LEU A 236 -16.62 -5.20 2.25
CA LEU A 236 -16.76 -4.48 0.99
C LEU A 236 -16.43 -3.00 1.12
N ARG A 237 -15.32 -2.60 0.50
CA ARG A 237 -14.89 -1.20 0.34
C ARG A 237 -15.18 -0.72 -1.07
N LEU A 238 -15.81 0.45 -1.20
CA LEU A 238 -15.82 1.25 -2.42
C LEU A 238 -14.78 2.37 -2.30
N TYR A 239 -14.12 2.72 -3.40
CA TYR A 239 -13.10 3.77 -3.35
C TYR A 239 -12.99 4.56 -4.66
N SER A 240 -12.41 5.74 -4.55
CA SER A 240 -12.02 6.60 -5.67
C SER A 240 -10.83 7.47 -5.29
N GLU A 241 -10.01 7.83 -6.26
CA GLU A 241 -8.82 8.65 -6.09
C GLU A 241 -8.50 9.47 -7.32
N LEU A 242 -8.18 10.74 -7.08
CA LEU A 242 -7.73 11.69 -8.10
C LEU A 242 -6.28 12.04 -7.82
N GLU A 243 -5.42 11.84 -8.82
CA GLU A 243 -4.03 12.25 -8.84
C GLU A 243 -3.88 13.42 -9.83
N VAL A 244 -3.20 14.48 -9.40
CA VAL A 244 -2.85 15.62 -10.25
C VAL A 244 -1.34 15.80 -10.22
N ALA A 245 -0.69 15.67 -11.38
CA ALA A 245 0.74 15.89 -11.52
C ALA A 245 1.05 17.39 -11.51
N PHE A 246 2.00 17.79 -10.67
CA PHE A 246 2.56 19.16 -10.67
C PHE A 246 3.92 19.23 -11.38
N ASN A 247 4.49 18.07 -11.69
CA ASN A 247 5.66 17.89 -12.56
C ASN A 247 5.48 16.58 -13.33
N ASN A 248 5.64 16.60 -14.65
CA ASN A 248 5.40 15.46 -15.53
C ASN A 248 6.24 15.58 -16.81
N ASP A 249 6.67 14.44 -17.37
CA ASP A 249 7.47 14.35 -18.60
C ASP A 249 7.24 13.00 -19.31
N GLY A 250 7.77 12.86 -20.53
CA GLY A 250 7.82 11.57 -21.24
C GLY A 250 6.47 11.03 -21.70
N GLY A 251 5.52 11.92 -21.99
CA GLY A 251 4.15 11.57 -22.42
C GLY A 251 3.13 11.54 -21.29
N SER A 252 3.54 11.69 -20.02
CA SER A 252 2.60 11.82 -18.90
C SER A 252 1.82 13.14 -18.94
N GLU A 253 0.53 13.10 -18.61
CA GLU A 253 -0.33 14.28 -18.47
C GLU A 253 -0.87 14.43 -17.03
N PRO A 254 -1.35 15.62 -16.63
CA PRO A 254 -1.60 15.94 -15.24
C PRO A 254 -2.59 15.01 -14.53
N VAL A 255 -3.71 14.68 -15.14
CA VAL A 255 -4.83 14.06 -14.44
C VAL A 255 -4.83 12.53 -14.58
N HIS A 256 -4.88 11.85 -13.44
CA HIS A 256 -5.16 10.43 -13.37
C HIS A 256 -6.26 10.19 -12.33
N PHE A 257 -7.27 9.40 -12.69
CA PHE A 257 -8.37 9.06 -11.82
C PHE A 257 -8.51 7.55 -11.72
N GLN A 258 -8.64 7.01 -10.51
CA GLN A 258 -8.90 5.60 -10.30
C GLN A 258 -10.05 5.38 -9.34
N PHE A 259 -10.83 4.32 -9.56
CA PHE A 259 -11.94 3.96 -8.69
C PHE A 259 -12.21 2.46 -8.76
N GLY A 260 -13.01 1.94 -7.83
CA GLY A 260 -13.24 0.51 -7.78
C GLY A 260 -13.88 0.04 -6.50
N PHE A 261 -13.81 -1.28 -6.31
CA PHE A 261 -14.23 -1.93 -5.07
C PHE A 261 -13.29 -3.07 -4.69
N ASP A 262 -13.21 -3.31 -3.39
CA ASP A 262 -12.51 -4.44 -2.79
C ASP A 262 -13.49 -5.25 -1.96
N TYR A 263 -13.74 -6.50 -2.34
CA TYR A 263 -14.36 -7.51 -1.50
C TYR A 263 -13.27 -8.38 -0.87
N SER A 264 -13.07 -8.22 0.44
CA SER A 264 -12.02 -8.86 1.22
C SER A 264 -12.52 -9.16 2.63
N PRO A 265 -13.08 -10.35 2.87
CA PRO A 265 -13.63 -10.72 4.16
C PRO A 265 -12.63 -10.55 5.30
N ILE A 266 -13.09 -9.98 6.40
CA ILE A 266 -12.25 -9.81 7.60
C ILE A 266 -12.11 -11.13 8.36
N CYS A 267 -13.21 -11.87 8.45
CA CYS A 267 -13.23 -13.17 9.10
C CYS A 267 -12.88 -14.28 8.08
N PRO A 268 -12.07 -15.27 8.48
CA PRO A 268 -11.87 -16.46 7.67
C PRO A 268 -13.15 -17.28 7.56
N TRP A 269 -13.27 -18.08 6.49
CA TRP A 269 -14.35 -19.04 6.25
C TRP A 269 -14.07 -20.36 7.00
N GLY A 270 -13.88 -20.24 8.31
CA GLY A 270 -13.60 -21.37 9.19
C GLY A 270 -13.18 -20.91 10.58
N PRO A 271 -12.93 -21.86 11.50
CA PRO A 271 -12.65 -21.54 12.91
C PRO A 271 -11.28 -20.91 13.16
N ALA A 272 -10.42 -20.79 12.14
CA ALA A 272 -9.05 -20.29 12.28
C ALA A 272 -8.57 -19.50 11.04
N PRO A 273 -7.55 -18.64 11.18
CA PRO A 273 -7.02 -17.84 10.05
C PRO A 273 -6.52 -18.67 8.86
N ILE A 274 -6.06 -19.90 9.12
CA ILE A 274 -5.54 -20.82 8.09
C ILE A 274 -6.60 -21.26 7.07
N TYR A 275 -7.90 -21.11 7.37
CA TYR A 275 -8.95 -21.42 6.41
C TYR A 275 -9.05 -20.37 5.30
N GLY A 276 -8.56 -19.14 5.54
CA GLY A 276 -8.64 -18.03 4.60
C GLY A 276 -10.08 -17.67 4.23
N ALA A 277 -10.26 -16.92 3.16
CA ALA A 277 -11.57 -16.55 2.61
C ALA A 277 -11.42 -16.22 1.11
N PRO A 278 -12.49 -16.26 0.30
CA PRO A 278 -12.41 -15.74 -1.05
C PRO A 278 -12.31 -14.21 -1.05
N PHE A 279 -11.66 -13.66 -2.07
CA PHE A 279 -11.64 -12.22 -2.33
C PHE A 279 -11.96 -11.94 -3.79
N ALA A 280 -12.45 -10.74 -4.06
CA ALA A 280 -12.64 -10.22 -5.40
C ALA A 280 -12.49 -8.70 -5.40
N ALA A 281 -11.83 -8.14 -6.40
CA ALA A 281 -11.68 -6.69 -6.51
C ALA A 281 -11.64 -6.24 -7.97
N VAL A 282 -12.06 -5.00 -8.19
CA VAL A 282 -12.04 -4.35 -9.50
C VAL A 282 -11.46 -2.96 -9.33
N ASN A 283 -10.53 -2.58 -10.21
CA ASN A 283 -10.00 -1.23 -10.32
C ASN A 283 -10.12 -0.75 -11.75
N VAL A 284 -10.60 0.47 -11.93
CA VAL A 284 -10.61 1.19 -13.19
C VAL A 284 -9.67 2.38 -13.05
N GLN A 285 -8.82 2.60 -14.04
CA GLN A 285 -7.94 3.76 -14.17
C GLN A 285 -8.29 4.53 -15.43
N LEU A 286 -8.39 5.85 -15.32
CA LEU A 286 -8.59 6.80 -16.41
C LEU A 286 -7.46 7.83 -16.40
N ARG A 287 -6.74 7.97 -17.50
CA ARG A 287 -5.51 8.76 -17.59
C ARG A 287 -5.63 9.80 -18.70
N GLU A 288 -5.34 11.06 -18.38
CA GLU A 288 -5.42 12.19 -19.33
C GLU A 288 -4.55 11.92 -20.57
N GLU A 289 -3.34 11.37 -20.38
CA GLU A 289 -2.36 11.12 -21.45
C GLU A 289 -2.81 10.16 -22.57
N VAL A 290 -3.94 9.49 -22.36
CA VAL A 290 -4.56 8.57 -23.31
C VAL A 290 -6.04 8.94 -23.53
N ASP A 291 -6.34 10.24 -23.53
CA ASP A 291 -7.67 10.84 -23.73
C ASP A 291 -8.72 10.36 -22.71
N PHE A 292 -8.33 10.23 -21.43
CA PHE A 292 -9.13 9.60 -20.37
C PHE A 292 -9.57 8.17 -20.69
N GLY A 293 -8.90 7.50 -21.62
CA GLY A 293 -8.81 6.05 -21.66
C GLY A 293 -8.03 5.53 -20.45
N GLY A 294 -7.67 4.25 -20.47
CA GLY A 294 -6.93 3.62 -19.38
C GLY A 294 -7.23 2.15 -19.37
N GLY A 295 -7.53 1.57 -18.21
CA GLY A 295 -7.77 0.14 -18.12
C GLY A 295 -8.60 -0.31 -16.93
N VAL A 296 -9.11 -1.52 -17.04
CA VAL A 296 -9.78 -2.25 -15.97
C VAL A 296 -8.91 -3.43 -15.55
N ASN A 297 -8.66 -3.54 -14.25
CA ASN A 297 -8.02 -4.69 -13.64
C ASN A 297 -9.01 -5.39 -12.71
N ILE A 298 -9.14 -6.69 -12.85
CA ILE A 298 -10.02 -7.54 -12.06
C ILE A 298 -9.17 -8.65 -11.46
N VAL A 299 -9.26 -8.80 -10.13
CA VAL A 299 -8.57 -9.88 -9.41
C VAL A 299 -9.56 -10.65 -8.55
N ALA A 300 -9.42 -11.96 -8.49
CA ALA A 300 -10.24 -12.80 -7.62
C ALA A 300 -9.50 -14.09 -7.25
N GLY A 301 -9.75 -14.60 -6.06
CA GLY A 301 -9.08 -15.81 -5.59
C GLY A 301 -9.29 -16.08 -4.11
N TRP A 302 -8.26 -16.61 -3.46
CA TRP A 302 -8.26 -16.91 -2.04
C TRP A 302 -7.28 -16.02 -1.29
N GLN A 303 -7.67 -15.57 -0.10
CA GLN A 303 -6.86 -14.72 0.77
C GLN A 303 -6.71 -15.30 2.17
N PHE A 304 -5.62 -14.91 2.82
CA PHE A 304 -5.31 -15.22 4.21
C PHE A 304 -4.93 -13.91 4.89
N ARG A 305 -5.64 -13.58 5.97
CA ARG A 305 -5.43 -12.36 6.73
C ARG A 305 -4.71 -12.66 8.03
N SER A 306 -3.63 -11.94 8.31
CA SER A 306 -2.94 -11.98 9.60
C SER A 306 -3.83 -11.38 10.69
N PRO A 307 -4.14 -12.11 11.77
CA PRO A 307 -4.87 -11.54 12.91
C PRO A 307 -4.07 -10.49 13.68
N GLU A 308 -2.74 -10.54 13.60
CA GLU A 308 -1.82 -9.68 14.35
C GLU A 308 -1.60 -8.34 13.66
N THR A 309 -1.41 -8.37 12.34
CA THR A 309 -1.03 -7.18 11.55
C THR A 309 -2.09 -6.72 10.56
N GLY A 310 -3.08 -7.57 10.27
CA GLY A 310 -4.06 -7.31 9.21
C GLY A 310 -3.53 -7.50 7.79
N HIS A 311 -2.24 -7.80 7.62
CA HIS A 311 -1.62 -8.08 6.33
C HIS A 311 -2.35 -9.20 5.58
N LEU A 312 -2.34 -9.13 4.25
CA LEU A 312 -3.03 -10.07 3.39
C LEU A 312 -2.05 -10.82 2.50
N PHE A 313 -2.06 -12.14 2.57
CA PHE A 313 -1.52 -12.99 1.51
C PHE A 313 -2.68 -13.42 0.60
N ARG A 314 -2.54 -13.23 -0.71
CA ARG A 314 -3.58 -13.55 -1.70
C ARG A 314 -3.00 -14.36 -2.84
N ALA A 315 -3.79 -15.28 -3.38
CA ALA A 315 -3.46 -16.06 -4.56
C ALA A 315 -4.70 -16.21 -5.44
N GLY A 316 -4.58 -16.02 -6.75
CA GLY A 316 -5.76 -15.97 -7.60
C GLY A 316 -5.50 -15.62 -9.05
N LEU A 317 -6.59 -15.35 -9.75
CA LEU A 317 -6.58 -14.94 -11.15
C LEU A 317 -6.57 -13.41 -11.25
N GLN A 318 -5.92 -12.92 -12.28
CA GLN A 318 -5.91 -11.52 -12.68
C GLN A 318 -6.32 -11.41 -14.16
N TYR A 319 -7.19 -10.45 -14.44
CA TYR A 319 -7.54 -10.02 -15.79
C TYR A 319 -7.35 -8.52 -15.91
N TYR A 320 -6.54 -8.09 -16.86
CA TYR A 320 -6.37 -6.69 -17.22
C TYR A 320 -6.79 -6.45 -18.66
N ASN A 321 -7.44 -5.32 -18.93
CA ASN A 321 -7.70 -4.87 -20.28
C ASN A 321 -7.66 -3.34 -20.33
N GLY A 322 -6.77 -2.79 -21.15
CA GLY A 322 -6.64 -1.35 -21.29
C GLY A 322 -5.29 -0.91 -21.82
N LYS A 323 -5.00 0.38 -21.69
CA LYS A 323 -3.67 0.93 -21.93
C LYS A 323 -2.68 0.39 -20.90
N SER A 324 -1.45 0.09 -21.29
CA SER A 324 -0.45 -0.54 -20.41
C SER A 324 -0.37 0.13 -19.04
N TYR A 325 -0.25 -0.65 -17.97
CA TYR A 325 0.08 -0.13 -16.64
C TYR A 325 1.59 -0.11 -16.37
N GLN A 326 2.42 -0.56 -17.32
CA GLN A 326 3.85 -0.30 -17.38
C GLN A 326 4.08 1.01 -18.14
N PHE A 327 4.48 2.07 -17.45
CA PHE A 327 4.34 3.44 -17.98
C PHE A 327 5.34 3.79 -19.10
N SER A 328 6.40 3.01 -19.28
CA SER A 328 7.25 3.10 -20.48
C SER A 328 6.52 2.70 -21.77
N PHE A 329 5.39 2.00 -21.64
CA PHE A 329 4.50 1.57 -22.72
C PHE A 329 3.10 2.20 -22.58
N PHE A 330 2.98 3.36 -21.93
CA PHE A 330 1.70 3.90 -21.44
C PHE A 330 0.58 4.03 -22.49
N ASP A 331 0.93 4.16 -23.77
CA ASP A 331 0.02 4.31 -24.91
C ASP A 331 -0.29 3.00 -25.64
N GLU A 332 0.43 1.91 -25.33
CA GLU A 332 0.15 0.57 -25.85
C GLU A 332 -1.11 -0.01 -25.21
N HIS A 333 -1.90 -0.75 -25.99
CA HIS A 333 -3.04 -1.50 -25.45
C HIS A 333 -2.61 -2.92 -25.11
N GLU A 334 -3.06 -3.42 -23.97
CA GLU A 334 -2.71 -4.75 -23.47
C GLU A 334 -3.97 -5.46 -22.94
N GLN A 335 -4.03 -6.76 -23.20
CA GLN A 335 -4.99 -7.64 -22.57
C GLN A 335 -4.23 -8.77 -21.88
N LEU A 336 -4.28 -8.79 -20.54
CA LEU A 336 -3.53 -9.74 -19.73
C LEU A 336 -4.50 -10.67 -19.01
N PHE A 337 -4.17 -11.95 -18.94
CA PHE A 337 -4.88 -12.91 -18.11
C PHE A 337 -3.92 -13.95 -17.53
N GLY A 338 -4.03 -14.24 -16.24
CA GLY A 338 -3.19 -15.26 -15.65
C GLY A 338 -3.37 -15.40 -14.14
N PHE A 339 -2.36 -16.01 -13.53
CA PHE A 339 -2.33 -16.28 -12.10
C PHE A 339 -1.30 -15.39 -11.41
N ALA A 340 -1.64 -14.91 -10.23
CA ALA A 340 -0.74 -14.10 -9.43
C ALA A 340 -0.90 -14.38 -7.93
N ILE A 341 0.18 -14.07 -7.21
CA ILE A 341 0.21 -13.99 -5.75
C ILE A 341 0.52 -12.57 -5.33
N TRP A 342 -0.07 -12.15 -4.23
CA TRP A 342 0.10 -10.82 -3.67
C TRP A 342 0.32 -10.88 -2.16
N TYR A 343 1.09 -9.94 -1.64
CA TYR A 343 1.21 -9.66 -0.22
C TYR A 343 0.99 -8.16 0.02
N ASP A 344 -0.12 -7.82 0.68
CA ASP A 344 -0.49 -6.45 1.03
C ASP A 344 -0.19 -6.17 2.52
N PHE A 345 0.38 -5.00 2.79
CA PHE A 345 0.74 -4.47 4.12
C PHE A 345 -0.42 -3.79 4.85
#